data_AF-A0A7V9NQJ5-F1
#
_entry.id   AF-A0A7V9NQJ5-F1
#
_cell.length_a   1.000
_cell.length_b   1.000
_cell.length_c   1.000
_cell.angle_alpha   90.00
_cell.angle_beta   90.00
_cell.angle_gamma   90.00
#
_symmetry.space_group_name_H-M   'P 1'
#
loop_
_entity.id
_entity.type
_entity.pdbx_description
1 polymer ?
#
loop_
_entity_poly.entity_id
_entity_poly.type
_entity_poly.pdbx_seq_one_letter_code
_entity_poly.pdbx_strand_id
1 'polypeptide(L)'
;EASRQVPMFGRGRLDHVGFQAASLEAFNEVRRRLMAKDATDGYVSDFGLVYSCFFRDPDGLECEVVVTSPTPGPTTGPGTPAPGYEVGVP
;
A
#
# COMPACT_ATOMS: atom_id res chain seq x y z
N GLU A 1 -7.01 -28.20 -13.63
CA GLU A 1 -7.12 -26.83 -13.09
C GLU A 1 -5.88 -26.50 -12.24
N ALA A 2 -5.64 -27.19 -11.11
CA ALA A 2 -4.40 -27.03 -10.31
C ALA A 2 -3.08 -27.33 -11.08
N SER A 3 -3.10 -28.19 -12.09
CA SER A 3 -1.96 -28.55 -12.94
C SER A 3 -1.50 -27.45 -13.91
N ARG A 4 -2.19 -26.30 -13.96
CA ARG A 4 -1.81 -25.14 -14.76
C ARG A 4 -1.12 -24.04 -13.94
N GLN A 5 -0.88 -24.26 -12.64
CA GLN A 5 -0.24 -23.28 -11.78
C GLN A 5 1.28 -23.28 -11.95
N VAL A 6 1.84 -22.08 -12.03
CA VAL A 6 3.28 -21.84 -12.00
C VAL A 6 3.84 -22.19 -10.61
N PRO A 7 5.03 -22.82 -10.51
CA PRO A 7 5.69 -23.12 -9.24
C PRO A 7 5.86 -21.86 -8.38
N MET A 8 5.88 -22.02 -7.05
CA MET A 8 6.31 -20.94 -6.16
C MET A 8 7.66 -20.39 -6.65
N PHE A 9 7.74 -19.08 -6.84
CA PHE A 9 8.90 -18.30 -7.33
C PHE A 9 9.24 -18.34 -8.83
N GLY A 10 8.41 -18.95 -9.70
CA GLY A 10 8.43 -18.61 -11.14
C GLY A 10 7.87 -17.19 -11.36
N ARG A 11 8.15 -16.52 -12.50
CA ARG A 11 7.38 -15.33 -12.89
C ARG A 11 5.91 -15.76 -13.06
N GLY A 12 5.12 -15.51 -12.01
CA GLY A 12 3.83 -16.13 -11.76
C GLY A 12 2.75 -15.14 -11.33
N ARG A 13 1.88 -15.57 -10.41
CA ARG A 13 0.65 -14.89 -9.92
C ARG A 13 0.85 -13.42 -9.57
N LEU A 14 -0.26 -12.66 -9.56
CA LEU A 14 -0.32 -11.28 -9.05
C LEU A 14 0.43 -11.19 -7.71
N ASP A 15 1.37 -10.24 -7.63
CA ASP A 15 2.17 -9.98 -6.44
C ASP A 15 1.33 -9.26 -5.38
N HIS A 16 0.65 -8.18 -5.79
CA HIS A 16 -0.32 -7.44 -5.00
C HIS A 16 -1.31 -6.69 -5.91
N VAL A 17 -2.34 -6.09 -5.32
CA VAL A 17 -3.32 -5.24 -6.01
C VAL A 17 -3.36 -3.85 -5.35
N GLY A 18 -3.28 -2.81 -6.17
CA GLY A 18 -3.40 -1.42 -5.74
C GLY A 18 -4.78 -0.81 -6.00
N PHE A 19 -5.32 -0.12 -5.00
CA PHE A 19 -6.59 0.61 -5.08
C PHE A 19 -6.36 2.11 -5.00
N GLN A 20 -6.73 2.84 -6.05
CA GLN A 20 -6.66 4.30 -6.05
C GLN A 20 -7.72 4.90 -5.14
N ALA A 21 -7.29 5.63 -4.11
CA ALA A 21 -8.16 6.47 -3.29
C ALA A 21 -8.63 7.69 -4.09
N ALA A 22 -9.88 8.08 -3.88
CA ALA A 22 -10.50 9.21 -4.55
C ALA A 22 -9.90 10.57 -4.12
N SER A 23 -9.33 10.64 -2.92
CA SER A 23 -8.71 11.83 -2.34
C SER A 23 -7.74 11.45 -1.21
N LEU A 24 -6.93 12.41 -0.75
CA LEU A 24 -6.06 12.22 0.42
C LEU A 24 -6.88 11.96 1.71
N GLU A 25 -8.05 12.59 1.83
CA GLU A 25 -8.97 12.31 2.94
C GLU A 25 -9.49 10.87 2.90
N ALA A 26 -9.91 10.38 1.73
CA ALA A 26 -10.36 9.00 1.57
C ALA A 26 -9.23 8.01 1.85
N PHE A 27 -8.00 8.32 1.41
CA PHE A 27 -6.80 7.54 1.72
C PHE A 27 -6.57 7.44 3.24
N ASN A 28 -6.63 8.56 3.95
CA ASN A 28 -6.48 8.61 5.41
C ASN A 28 -7.55 7.81 6.15
N GLU A 29 -8.80 7.90 5.69
CA GLU A 29 -9.90 7.15 6.29
C GLU A 29 -9.75 5.64 6.06
N VAL A 30 -9.34 5.22 4.86
CA VAL A 30 -9.06 3.80 4.57
C VAL A 30 -7.90 3.30 5.43
N ARG A 31 -6.78 4.05 5.49
CA ARG A 31 -5.63 3.72 6.35
C ARG A 31 -6.05 3.55 7.81
N ARG A 32 -6.82 4.50 8.36
CA ARG A 32 -7.34 4.42 9.74
C ARG A 32 -8.18 3.16 9.98
N ARG A 33 -9.04 2.78 9.02
CA ARG A 33 -9.85 1.56 9.11
C ARG A 33 -9.00 0.29 9.05
N LEU A 34 -7.98 0.26 8.20
CA LEU A 34 -7.06 -0.86 8.08
C LEU A 34 -6.25 -1.06 9.38
N MET A 35 -5.74 0.03 9.97
CA MET A 35 -5.05 -0.01 11.27
C MET A 35 -5.98 -0.53 12.38
N ALA A 36 -7.25 -0.09 12.42
CA ALA A 36 -8.24 -0.56 13.39
C ALA A 36 -8.63 -2.05 13.23
N LYS A 37 -8.16 -2.70 12.16
CA LYS A 37 -8.35 -4.13 11.89
C LYS A 37 -7.05 -4.91 11.95
N ASP A 38 -5.96 -4.29 12.40
CA ASP A 38 -4.61 -4.87 12.41
C ASP A 38 -4.17 -5.40 11.03
N ALA A 39 -4.73 -4.84 9.95
CA ALA A 39 -4.43 -5.24 8.58
C ALA A 39 -3.18 -4.54 8.00
N THR A 40 -2.74 -3.46 8.66
CA THR A 40 -1.56 -2.66 8.31
C THR A 40 -0.95 -2.08 9.58
N ASP A 41 0.36 -1.80 9.55
CA ASP A 41 1.05 -1.01 10.56
C ASP A 41 0.85 0.52 10.36
N GLY A 42 0.17 0.90 9.28
CA GLY A 42 -0.11 2.28 8.92
C GLY A 42 1.10 2.98 8.29
N TYR A 43 2.18 2.29 7.95
CA TYR A 43 3.28 2.90 7.25
C TYR A 43 2.82 3.41 5.86
N VAL A 44 3.24 4.63 5.51
CA VAL A 44 2.95 5.23 4.19
C VAL A 44 4.27 5.48 3.47
N SER A 45 4.45 4.80 2.35
CA SER A 45 5.61 4.98 1.47
C SER A 45 5.39 6.15 0.53
N ASP A 46 6.42 6.98 0.37
CA ASP A 46 6.54 7.93 -0.72
C ASP A 46 7.18 7.23 -1.93
N PHE A 47 6.53 7.29 -3.09
CA PHE A 47 7.07 6.87 -4.39
C PHE A 47 7.29 8.04 -5.35
N GLY A 48 7.30 9.27 -4.85
CA GLY A 48 7.43 10.52 -5.59
C GLY A 48 6.10 10.99 -6.16
N LEU A 49 5.43 10.19 -7.00
CA LEU A 49 4.15 10.57 -7.62
C LEU A 49 2.93 10.13 -6.81
N VAL A 50 3.08 9.09 -6.00
CA VAL A 50 2.01 8.51 -5.19
C VAL A 50 2.49 8.23 -3.78
N TYR A 51 1.56 8.31 -2.84
CA TYR A 51 1.70 7.73 -1.52
C TYR A 51 0.99 6.39 -1.49
N SER A 52 1.58 5.40 -0.83
CA SER A 52 1.07 4.04 -0.74
C SER A 52 1.04 3.55 0.71
N CYS A 53 -0.05 2.90 1.11
CA CYS A 53 -0.14 2.16 2.36
C CYS A 53 -0.48 0.70 2.06
N PHE A 54 0.45 -0.19 2.41
CA PHE A 54 0.29 -1.63 2.23
C PHE A 54 -0.56 -2.24 3.35
N PHE A 55 -1.34 -3.26 3.02
CA PHE A 55 -2.13 -4.05 3.96
C PHE A 55 -2.25 -5.50 3.50
N ARG A 56 -2.65 -6.39 4.41
CA ARG A 56 -2.99 -7.78 4.09
C ARG A 56 -4.45 -8.06 4.37
N ASP A 57 -5.11 -8.75 3.45
CA ASP A 57 -6.47 -9.24 3.67
C ASP A 57 -6.46 -10.49 4.59
N PRO A 58 -7.64 -10.96 5.05
CA PRO A 58 -7.72 -12.14 5.92
C PRO A 58 -7.19 -13.45 5.33
N ASP A 59 -7.11 -13.55 3.99
CA ASP A 59 -6.60 -14.72 3.27
C ASP A 59 -5.09 -14.61 2.96
N GLY A 60 -4.46 -13.48 3.31
CA GLY A 60 -3.04 -13.22 3.16
C GLY A 60 -2.64 -12.56 1.85
N LEU A 61 -3.58 -12.09 1.03
CA LEU A 61 -3.27 -11.31 -0.17
C LEU A 61 -2.70 -9.94 0.24
N GLU A 62 -1.52 -9.62 -0.28
CA GLU A 62 -0.94 -8.29 -0.12
C GLU A 62 -1.62 -7.31 -1.07
N CYS A 63 -2.01 -6.16 -0.53
CA CYS A 63 -2.68 -5.10 -1.25
C CYS A 63 -2.10 -3.75 -0.84
N GLU A 64 -2.38 -2.72 -1.64
CA GLU A 64 -2.09 -1.34 -1.27
C GLU A 64 -3.28 -0.43 -1.56
N VAL A 65 -3.47 0.59 -0.73
CA VAL A 65 -4.23 1.77 -1.13
C VAL A 65 -3.22 2.83 -1.56
N VAL A 66 -3.48 3.49 -2.68
CA VAL A 66 -2.61 4.51 -3.28
C VAL A 66 -3.35 5.82 -3.50
N VAL A 67 -2.65 6.94 -3.33
CA VAL A 67 -3.18 8.27 -3.62
C VAL A 67 -2.11 9.12 -4.30
N THR A 68 -2.52 10.05 -5.16
CA THR A 68 -1.59 11.02 -5.74
C THR A 68 -0.91 11.83 -4.63
N SER A 69 0.41 11.94 -4.70
CA SER A 69 1.18 12.75 -3.76
C SER A 69 0.75 14.22 -3.86
N PRO A 70 0.45 14.92 -2.75
CA PRO A 70 0.19 16.35 -2.74
C PRO A 70 1.47 17.16 -3.05
N THR A 71 2.64 16.56 -2.90
CA THR A 71 3.95 17.17 -3.19
C THR A 71 4.76 16.25 -4.11
N PRO A 72 4.43 16.18 -5.41
CA PRO A 72 5.11 15.29 -6.34
C PRO A 72 6.62 15.57 -6.39
N GLY A 73 7.41 14.52 -6.23
CA GLY A 73 8.86 14.57 -6.22
C GLY A 73 9.51 13.52 -7.14
N PRO A 74 10.85 13.45 -7.16
CA PRO A 74 11.56 12.35 -7.81
C PRO A 74 11.09 11.00 -7.28
N THR A 75 11.06 9.98 -8.14
CA THR A 75 10.72 8.62 -7.72
C THR A 75 11.70 8.12 -6.66
N THR A 76 11.14 7.72 -5.52
CA THR A 76 11.84 7.12 -4.39
C THR A 76 11.57 5.63 -4.33
N GLY A 77 12.44 4.89 -3.64
CA GLY A 77 12.27 3.45 -3.44
C GLY A 77 11.30 3.12 -2.29
N PRO A 78 10.84 1.86 -2.19
CA PRO A 78 10.04 1.39 -1.06
C PRO A 78 10.74 1.67 0.27
N GLY A 79 9.98 2.04 1.31
CA GLY A 79 10.53 2.34 2.63
C GLY A 79 11.05 3.78 2.82
N THR A 80 10.77 4.67 1.86
CA THR A 80 10.88 6.11 2.08
C THR A 80 9.58 6.62 2.73
N PRO A 81 9.59 7.23 3.93
CA PRO A 81 8.35 7.65 4.59
C PRO A 81 7.74 8.86 3.87
N ALA A 82 6.44 8.82 3.63
CA ALA A 82 5.70 9.96 3.11
C ALA A 82 5.68 11.12 4.13
N PRO A 83 5.97 12.36 3.70
CA PRO A 83 5.86 13.53 4.56
C PRO A 83 4.50 13.62 5.25
N GLY A 84 4.49 13.84 6.57
CA GLY A 84 3.27 13.90 7.38
C GLY A 84 2.71 12.54 7.81
N TYR A 85 3.37 11.43 7.48
CA TYR A 85 3.07 10.08 7.96
C TYR A 85 4.24 9.46 8.75
N GLU A 86 5.13 10.29 9.29
CA GLU A 86 6.27 9.81 10.08
C GLU A 86 5.79 9.05 11.32
N VAL A 87 6.46 7.93 11.62
CA VAL A 87 6.12 7.07 12.76
C VAL A 87 6.18 7.88 14.06
N GLY A 88 5.04 8.02 14.75
CA GLY A 88 4.95 8.68 16.05
C GLY A 88 4.36 10.09 16.07
N VAL A 89 3.88 10.62 14.93
CA VAL A 89 3.02 11.81 14.94
C VAL A 89 1.57 11.36 15.19
N PRO A 90 0.92 11.82 16.27
CA PRO A 90 -0.46 11.45 16.61
C PRO A 90 -1.48 11.91 15.56
#